data_AF-A0A6P0T724-F1
#
_entry.id   AF-A0A6P0T724-F1
#
_cell.length_a   1.000
_cell.length_b   1.000
_cell.length_c   1.000
_cell.angle_alpha   90.00
_cell.angle_beta   90.00
_cell.angle_gamma   90.00
#
_symmetry.space_group_name_H-M   'P 1'
#
loop_
_entity.id
_entity.type
_entity.pdbx_description
1 polymer ?
#
loop_
_entity_poly.entity_id
_entity_poly.type
_entity_poly.pdbx_seq_one_letter_code
_entity_poly.pdbx_strand_id
1 'polypeptide(L)'
;MSIKQEQEQPLSPLQKALIALKDARSKLEKYEAQSKEPIAIIGMSCRFPGGVDSPEAFWQLLNDGVDAIAEVPLARWNIDDYYDPDPDAPGKLYTRDGGFISQIDRFDAPFFGISPREAQSLDPQQRLLLEVSWEAIERANIVPDQLFNSLTGVFIGIASNDYLNQLATCEMPQAYWGTGNAASAATGRLSY
;
A
#
# COMPACT_ATOMS: atom_id res chain seq x y z
N MET A 1 -0.33 -49.45 57.73
CA MET A 1 -1.27 -48.42 57.24
C MET A 1 -0.92 -48.14 55.79
N SER A 2 -1.66 -48.74 54.85
CA SER A 2 -1.39 -48.62 53.41
C SER A 2 -2.32 -47.56 52.85
N ILE A 3 -1.75 -46.44 52.40
CA ILE A 3 -2.44 -45.35 51.74
C ILE A 3 -2.85 -45.86 50.36
N LYS A 4 -4.16 -46.11 50.15
CA LYS A 4 -4.68 -46.39 48.81
C LYS A 4 -4.50 -45.11 47.98
N GLN A 5 -3.63 -45.19 46.99
CA GLN A 5 -3.52 -44.19 45.93
C GLN A 5 -4.89 -44.06 45.25
N GLU A 6 -5.45 -42.85 45.28
CA GLU A 6 -6.59 -42.46 44.45
C GLU A 6 -6.18 -42.63 42.98
N GLN A 7 -6.62 -43.72 42.37
CA GLN A 7 -6.49 -43.92 40.93
C GLN A 7 -7.55 -43.05 40.24
N GLU A 8 -7.10 -42.10 39.42
CA GLU A 8 -7.96 -41.29 38.55
C GLU A 8 -8.92 -42.20 37.78
N GLN A 9 -10.21 -42.10 38.12
CA GLN A 9 -11.25 -42.91 37.49
C GLN A 9 -11.44 -42.42 36.05
N PRO A 10 -11.32 -43.31 35.03
CA PRO A 10 -11.41 -42.89 33.65
C PRO A 10 -12.79 -42.32 33.34
N LEU A 11 -12.80 -41.22 32.57
CA LEU A 11 -14.02 -40.52 32.18
C LEU A 11 -15.07 -41.49 31.61
N SER A 12 -16.31 -41.36 32.11
CA SER A 12 -17.46 -42.09 31.58
C SER A 12 -17.71 -41.74 30.10
N PRO A 13 -18.37 -42.64 29.34
CA PRO A 13 -18.72 -42.36 27.94
C PRO A 13 -19.50 -41.05 27.75
N LEU A 14 -20.39 -40.71 28.70
CA LEU A 14 -21.16 -39.47 28.67
C LEU A 14 -20.27 -38.23 28.86
N GLN A 15 -19.31 -38.28 29.80
CA GLN A 15 -18.35 -37.18 29.98
C GLN A 15 -17.49 -36.98 28.73
N LYS A 16 -17.05 -38.06 28.08
CA LYS A 16 -16.32 -37.99 26.80
C LYS A 16 -17.17 -37.36 25.69
N ALA A 17 -18.45 -37.76 25.58
CA ALA A 17 -19.38 -37.21 24.60
C ALA A 17 -19.67 -35.71 24.82
N LEU A 18 -19.84 -35.28 26.08
CA LEU A 18 -20.05 -33.87 26.43
C LEU A 18 -18.83 -33.01 26.11
N ILE A 19 -17.61 -33.50 26.39
CA ILE A 19 -16.36 -32.82 26.02
C ILE A 19 -16.27 -32.69 24.50
N ALA A 20 -16.47 -33.78 23.76
CA ALA A 20 -16.43 -33.76 22.29
C ALA A 20 -17.48 -32.81 21.69
N LEU A 21 -18.69 -32.76 22.25
CA LEU A 21 -19.73 -31.82 21.81
C LEU A 21 -19.35 -30.36 22.11
N LYS A 22 -18.77 -30.09 23.28
CA LYS A 22 -18.29 -28.76 23.64
C LYS A 22 -17.18 -28.29 22.68
N ASP A 23 -16.22 -29.16 22.38
CA ASP A 23 -15.13 -28.86 21.47
C ASP A 23 -15.62 -28.64 20.04
N ALA A 24 -16.56 -29.48 19.58
CA ALA A 24 -17.16 -29.33 18.25
C ALA A 24 -17.92 -28.00 18.11
N ARG A 25 -18.70 -27.62 19.13
CA ARG A 25 -19.41 -26.33 19.17
C ARG A 25 -18.44 -25.16 19.19
N SER A 26 -17.43 -25.20 20.07
CA SER A 26 -16.40 -24.16 20.15
C SER A 26 -15.65 -23.98 18.83
N LYS A 27 -15.34 -25.08 18.11
CA LYS A 27 -14.76 -25.00 16.77
C LYS A 27 -15.68 -24.31 15.77
N LEU A 28 -16.97 -24.67 15.75
CA LEU A 28 -17.94 -24.07 14.84
C LEU A 28 -18.10 -22.57 15.12
N GLU A 29 -18.30 -22.20 16.39
CA GLU A 29 -18.41 -20.80 16.82
C GLU A 29 -17.16 -20.00 16.44
N LYS A 30 -15.96 -20.59 16.59
CA LYS A 30 -14.71 -19.95 16.18
C LYS A 30 -14.63 -19.71 14.67
N TYR A 31 -15.02 -20.68 13.84
CA TYR A 31 -15.01 -20.50 12.38
C TYR A 31 -16.02 -19.43 11.93
N GLU A 32 -17.22 -19.44 12.51
CA GLU A 32 -18.25 -18.43 12.21
C GLU A 32 -17.81 -17.03 12.65
N ALA A 33 -17.17 -16.93 13.82
CA ALA A 33 -16.61 -15.67 14.32
C ALA A 33 -15.48 -15.16 13.42
N GLN A 34 -14.52 -16.02 13.06
CA GLN A 34 -13.40 -15.65 12.17
C GLN A 34 -13.86 -15.19 10.78
N SER A 35 -14.86 -15.85 10.21
CA SER A 35 -15.40 -15.47 8.90
C SER A 35 -16.09 -14.10 8.90
N LYS A 36 -16.48 -13.59 10.07
CA LYS A 36 -17.19 -12.31 10.25
C LYS A 36 -16.39 -11.32 11.08
N GLU A 37 -15.11 -11.61 11.34
CA GLU A 37 -14.25 -10.77 12.15
C GLU A 37 -14.02 -9.44 11.42
N PRO A 38 -14.36 -8.29 12.04
CA PRO A 38 -14.09 -6.99 11.44
C PRO A 38 -12.58 -6.76 11.27
N ILE A 39 -12.18 -6.13 10.16
CA ILE A 39 -10.79 -5.75 9.92
C ILE A 39 -10.57 -4.32 10.45
N ALA A 40 -9.66 -4.17 11.41
CA ALA A 40 -9.30 -2.87 11.96
C ALA A 40 -8.34 -2.14 11.01
N ILE A 41 -8.64 -0.88 10.71
CA ILE A 41 -7.71 0.05 10.06
C ILE A 41 -6.94 0.77 11.17
N ILE A 42 -5.67 0.41 11.36
CA ILE A 42 -4.86 0.88 12.50
C ILE A 42 -3.86 1.99 12.15
N GLY A 43 -3.63 2.24 10.86
CA GLY A 43 -2.74 3.30 10.38
C GLY A 43 -3.04 3.65 8.92
N MET A 44 -2.69 4.87 8.53
CA MET A 44 -2.89 5.39 7.17
C MET A 44 -1.91 6.52 6.90
N SER A 45 -1.45 6.62 5.66
CA SER A 45 -0.77 7.78 5.10
C SER A 45 -1.21 7.97 3.65
N CYS A 46 -0.97 9.14 3.06
CA CYS A 46 -1.38 9.44 1.70
C CYS A 46 -0.56 10.59 1.07
N ARG A 47 -0.60 10.64 -0.26
CA ARG A 47 -0.17 11.78 -1.07
C ARG A 47 -1.29 12.08 -2.05
N PHE A 48 -1.85 13.28 -1.98
CA PHE A 48 -2.95 13.71 -2.84
C PHE A 48 -2.69 15.11 -3.44
N PRO A 49 -3.45 15.51 -4.47
CA PRO A 49 -3.41 16.88 -4.98
C PRO A 49 -3.70 17.94 -3.89
N GLY A 50 -3.33 19.19 -4.16
CA GLY A 50 -3.52 20.29 -3.21
C GLY A 50 -2.46 20.34 -2.08
N GLY A 51 -1.32 19.66 -2.27
CA GLY A 51 -0.24 19.63 -1.29
C GLY A 51 -0.53 18.73 -0.08
N VAL A 52 -1.48 17.80 -0.23
CA VAL A 52 -1.84 16.86 0.84
C VAL A 52 -0.78 15.77 0.95
N ASP A 53 -0.13 15.74 2.11
CA ASP A 53 0.93 14.78 2.46
C ASP A 53 0.58 13.86 3.62
N SER A 54 -0.61 14.01 4.20
CA SER A 54 -1.01 13.32 5.42
C SER A 54 -2.54 13.20 5.52
N PRO A 55 -3.07 12.25 6.31
CA PRO A 55 -4.51 12.15 6.56
C PRO A 55 -5.10 13.41 7.19
N GLU A 56 -4.34 14.10 8.05
CA GLU A 56 -4.74 15.37 8.65
C GLU A 56 -4.88 16.47 7.59
N ALA A 57 -3.88 16.64 6.72
CA ALA A 57 -3.95 17.59 5.62
C ALA A 57 -5.09 17.26 4.65
N PHE A 58 -5.33 15.97 4.38
CA PHE A 58 -6.45 15.54 3.54
C PHE A 58 -7.79 15.91 4.18
N TRP A 59 -7.94 15.67 5.48
CA TRP A 59 -9.15 16.03 6.21
C TRP A 59 -9.39 17.54 6.21
N GLN A 60 -8.35 18.35 6.40
CA GLN A 60 -8.47 19.80 6.35
C GLN A 60 -8.98 20.29 4.99
N LEU A 61 -8.41 19.74 3.90
CA LEU A 61 -8.84 20.06 2.53
C LEU A 61 -10.33 19.74 2.31
N LEU A 62 -10.78 18.56 2.76
CA LEU A 62 -12.17 18.14 2.67
C LEU A 62 -13.10 19.02 3.53
N ASN A 63 -12.70 19.30 4.76
CA ASN A 63 -13.47 20.09 5.72
C ASN A 63 -13.66 21.53 5.23
N ASP A 64 -12.63 22.11 4.63
CA ASP A 64 -12.65 23.48 4.12
C ASP A 64 -13.32 23.58 2.73
N GLY A 65 -13.61 22.43 2.10
CA GLY A 65 -14.24 22.37 0.78
C GLY A 65 -13.36 22.94 -0.33
N VAL A 66 -12.04 22.77 -0.23
CA VAL A 66 -11.07 23.32 -1.19
C VAL A 66 -11.01 22.44 -2.44
N ASP A 67 -11.13 23.06 -3.61
CA ASP A 67 -10.86 22.41 -4.90
C ASP A 67 -9.35 22.35 -5.15
N ALA A 68 -8.82 21.14 -5.31
CA ALA A 68 -7.41 20.84 -5.50
C ALA A 68 -7.02 20.64 -6.97
N ILE A 69 -7.96 20.83 -7.89
CA ILE A 69 -7.73 20.77 -9.32
C ILE A 69 -6.96 22.01 -9.77
N ALA A 70 -5.92 21.77 -10.57
CA ALA A 70 -5.06 22.82 -11.12
C ALA A 70 -4.71 22.52 -12.56
N GLU A 71 -4.30 23.56 -13.29
CA GLU A 71 -3.75 23.39 -14.63
C GLU A 71 -2.51 22.49 -14.59
N VAL A 72 -2.30 21.71 -15.66
CA VAL A 72 -1.11 20.85 -15.82
C VAL A 72 0.16 21.66 -15.51
N PRO A 73 0.97 21.24 -14.53
CA PRO A 73 2.20 21.94 -14.20
C PRO A 73 3.18 21.89 -15.39
N LEU A 74 3.82 23.01 -15.72
CA LEU A 74 4.82 23.09 -16.79
C LEU A 74 5.97 22.08 -16.65
N ALA A 75 6.30 21.68 -15.42
CA ALA A 75 7.30 20.67 -15.13
C ALA A 75 6.86 19.23 -15.46
N ARG A 76 5.60 19.00 -15.83
CA ARG A 76 5.06 17.70 -16.26
C ARG A 76 5.11 17.59 -17.78
N TRP A 77 4.36 18.44 -18.46
CA TRP A 77 4.40 18.66 -19.90
C TRP A 77 3.76 20.02 -20.21
N ASN A 78 3.97 20.52 -21.43
CA ASN A 78 3.32 21.74 -21.89
C ASN A 78 1.90 21.41 -22.38
N ILE A 79 0.87 21.85 -21.66
CA ILE A 79 -0.53 21.55 -22.00
C ILE A 79 -0.99 22.22 -23.30
N ASP A 80 -0.37 23.35 -23.69
CA ASP A 80 -0.73 24.05 -24.93
C ASP A 80 -0.48 23.21 -26.18
N ASP A 81 0.44 22.26 -26.12
CA ASP A 81 0.74 21.36 -27.25
C ASP A 81 -0.38 20.31 -27.46
N TYR A 82 -1.16 20.02 -26.41
CA TYR A 82 -2.14 18.92 -26.38
C TYR A 82 -3.58 19.37 -26.18
N TYR A 83 -3.82 20.61 -25.75
CA TYR A 83 -5.17 21.10 -25.50
C TYR A 83 -5.94 21.42 -26.79
N ASP A 84 -7.19 20.98 -26.87
CA ASP A 84 -8.18 21.43 -27.85
C ASP A 84 -9.57 21.35 -27.20
N PRO A 85 -10.37 22.44 -27.16
CA PRO A 85 -11.71 22.42 -26.55
C PRO A 85 -12.71 21.50 -27.26
N ASP A 86 -12.44 21.06 -28.50
CA ASP A 86 -13.28 20.09 -29.21
C ASP A 86 -13.05 18.66 -28.67
N PRO A 87 -14.06 18.02 -28.03
CA PRO A 87 -13.92 16.66 -27.50
C PRO A 87 -13.73 15.60 -28.59
N ASP A 88 -14.07 15.91 -29.84
CA ASP A 88 -13.89 15.01 -30.99
C ASP A 88 -12.53 15.19 -31.68
N ALA A 89 -11.71 16.16 -31.25
CA ALA A 89 -10.39 16.39 -31.81
C ALA A 89 -9.44 15.21 -31.52
N PRO A 90 -8.91 14.52 -32.56
CA PRO A 90 -8.10 13.33 -32.36
C PRO A 90 -6.74 13.65 -31.73
N GLY A 91 -6.39 12.93 -30.67
CA GLY A 91 -5.08 13.05 -30.00
C GLY A 91 -4.94 14.31 -29.13
N LYS A 92 -6.06 14.96 -28.78
CA LYS A 92 -6.09 16.16 -27.94
C LYS A 92 -6.77 15.91 -26.59
N LEU A 93 -6.49 16.79 -25.64
CA LEU A 93 -7.11 16.86 -24.33
C LEU A 93 -8.12 18.01 -24.34
N TYR A 94 -9.38 17.74 -23.98
CA TYR A 94 -10.42 18.78 -23.86
C TYR A 94 -10.43 19.51 -22.52
N THR A 95 -9.56 19.10 -21.59
CA THR A 95 -9.33 19.77 -20.30
C THR A 95 -7.86 20.18 -20.19
N ARG A 96 -7.63 21.31 -19.51
CA ARG A 96 -6.29 21.78 -19.13
C ARG A 96 -5.94 21.41 -17.70
N ASP A 97 -6.95 21.00 -16.93
CA ASP A 97 -6.86 20.87 -15.50
C ASP A 97 -6.92 19.40 -15.06
N GLY A 98 -6.26 19.11 -13.94
CA GLY A 98 -6.22 17.80 -13.30
C GLY A 98 -5.73 17.86 -11.86
N GLY A 99 -5.75 16.72 -11.19
CA GLY A 99 -5.20 16.57 -9.84
C GLY A 99 -3.73 16.15 -9.90
N PHE A 100 -2.82 17.01 -9.45
CA PHE A 100 -1.38 16.75 -9.49
C PHE A 100 -0.77 16.67 -8.10
N ILE A 101 0.03 15.62 -7.87
CA ILE A 101 0.88 15.49 -6.69
C ILE A 101 2.17 16.30 -6.93
N SER A 102 2.58 17.07 -5.92
CA SER A 102 3.82 17.83 -5.94
C SER A 102 5.04 16.92 -5.76
N GLN A 103 6.20 17.34 -6.29
CA GLN A 103 7.51 16.76 -5.94
C GLN A 103 7.69 15.24 -6.20
N ILE A 104 7.02 14.66 -7.20
CA ILE A 104 7.16 13.23 -7.58
C ILE A 104 8.60 12.80 -7.96
N ASP A 105 9.47 13.77 -8.23
CA ASP A 105 10.89 13.60 -8.52
C ASP A 105 11.76 13.45 -7.26
N ARG A 106 11.24 13.84 -6.08
CA ARG A 106 11.94 13.77 -4.79
C ARG A 106 11.73 12.41 -4.15
N PHE A 107 12.80 11.88 -3.54
CA PHE A 107 12.80 10.60 -2.85
C PHE A 107 14.08 10.45 -2.00
N ASP A 108 13.93 10.00 -0.75
CA ASP A 108 15.07 9.69 0.14
C ASP A 108 15.65 8.30 -0.16
N ALA A 109 16.39 8.20 -1.28
CA ALA A 109 16.96 6.94 -1.72
C ALA A 109 17.90 6.26 -0.68
N PRO A 110 18.80 7.00 0.01
CA PRO A 110 19.65 6.41 1.05
C PRO A 110 18.88 5.77 2.20
N PHE A 111 17.76 6.36 2.64
CA PHE A 111 16.93 5.81 3.71
C PHE A 111 16.42 4.40 3.35
N PHE A 112 15.99 4.19 2.10
CA PHE A 112 15.52 2.90 1.61
C PHE A 112 16.63 2.00 1.04
N GLY A 113 17.90 2.36 1.25
CA GLY A 113 19.05 1.57 0.75
C GLY A 113 19.17 1.53 -0.78
N ILE A 114 18.54 2.47 -1.49
CA ILE A 114 18.52 2.52 -2.95
C ILE A 114 19.68 3.39 -3.45
N SER A 115 20.51 2.86 -4.34
CA SER A 115 21.62 3.62 -4.90
C SER A 115 21.12 4.75 -5.81
N PRO A 116 21.83 5.89 -5.93
CA PRO A 116 21.44 6.97 -6.84
C PRO A 116 21.23 6.52 -8.29
N ARG A 117 21.97 5.50 -8.74
CA ARG A 117 21.84 4.94 -10.08
C ARG A 117 20.54 4.15 -10.26
N GLU A 118 20.13 3.37 -9.27
CA GLU A 118 18.87 2.66 -9.32
C GLU A 118 17.69 3.64 -9.24
N ALA A 119 17.78 4.62 -8.34
CA ALA A 119 16.73 5.62 -8.11
C ALA A 119 16.34 6.39 -9.38
N GLN A 120 17.27 6.67 -10.30
CA GLN A 120 16.99 7.32 -11.58
C GLN A 120 16.00 6.52 -12.45
N SER A 121 16.12 5.20 -12.45
CA SER A 121 15.24 4.29 -13.22
C SER A 121 14.03 3.77 -12.45
N LEU A 122 13.89 4.18 -11.18
CA LEU A 122 12.80 3.76 -10.30
C LEU A 122 11.55 4.60 -10.57
N ASP A 123 10.44 3.96 -10.91
CA ASP A 123 9.15 4.63 -11.12
C ASP A 123 8.76 5.46 -9.88
N PRO A 124 8.38 6.75 -10.05
CA PRO A 124 7.80 7.57 -8.97
C PRO A 124 6.70 6.87 -8.16
N GLN A 125 5.93 5.97 -8.76
CA GLN A 125 4.94 5.15 -8.05
C GLN A 125 5.59 4.30 -6.94
N GLN A 126 6.74 3.67 -7.22
CA GLN A 126 7.46 2.86 -6.22
C GLN A 126 8.06 3.74 -5.11
N ARG A 127 8.56 4.93 -5.47
CA ARG A 127 9.13 5.89 -4.51
C ARG A 127 8.07 6.34 -3.50
N LEU A 128 6.92 6.76 -4.00
CA LEU A 128 5.79 7.18 -3.18
C LEU A 128 5.24 6.02 -2.34
N LEU A 129 5.16 4.80 -2.89
CA LEU A 129 4.72 3.63 -2.13
C LEU A 129 5.63 3.33 -0.95
N LEU A 130 6.95 3.46 -1.09
CA LEU A 130 7.92 3.24 -0.01
C LEU A 130 7.72 4.24 1.13
N GLU A 131 7.65 5.54 0.81
CA GLU A 131 7.44 6.60 1.81
C GLU A 131 6.08 6.47 2.51
N VAL A 132 5.00 6.32 1.74
CA VAL A 132 3.64 6.26 2.29
C VAL A 132 3.43 4.99 3.12
N SER A 133 4.01 3.86 2.71
CA SER A 133 3.90 2.61 3.49
C SER A 133 4.66 2.70 4.81
N TRP A 134 5.86 3.30 4.78
CA TRP A 134 6.65 3.55 6.00
C TRP A 134 5.86 4.41 7.00
N GLU A 135 5.35 5.54 6.54
CA GLU A 135 4.56 6.46 7.37
C GLU A 135 3.28 5.81 7.89
N ALA A 136 2.60 4.98 7.09
CA ALA A 136 1.41 4.27 7.54
C ALA A 136 1.71 3.30 8.69
N ILE A 137 2.86 2.64 8.66
CA ILE A 137 3.34 1.74 9.72
C ILE A 137 3.70 2.54 10.98
N GLU A 138 4.45 3.64 10.83
CA GLU A 138 4.80 4.50 11.97
C GLU A 138 3.55 5.09 12.64
N ARG A 139 2.56 5.52 11.85
CA ARG A 139 1.29 6.06 12.35
C ARG A 139 0.40 4.99 12.98
N ALA A 140 0.61 3.72 12.64
CA ALA A 140 0.03 2.60 13.38
C ALA A 140 0.72 2.33 14.72
N ASN A 141 1.74 3.12 15.09
CA ASN A 141 2.61 2.92 16.25
C ASN A 141 3.31 1.55 16.24
N ILE A 142 3.65 1.04 15.05
CA ILE A 142 4.40 -0.20 14.88
C ILE A 142 5.84 0.15 14.54
N VAL A 143 6.79 -0.45 15.26
CA VAL A 143 8.21 -0.33 14.94
C VAL A 143 8.50 -1.25 13.74
N PRO A 144 9.01 -0.73 12.60
CA PRO A 144 9.22 -1.53 11.38
C PRO A 144 10.07 -2.79 11.59
N ASP A 145 11.07 -2.75 12.47
CA ASP A 145 11.90 -3.92 12.82
C ASP A 145 11.09 -5.10 13.38
N GLN A 146 9.93 -4.83 13.99
CA GLN A 146 9.04 -5.89 14.50
C GLN A 146 8.22 -6.57 13.39
N LEU A 147 8.09 -5.91 12.24
CA LEU A 147 7.48 -6.49 11.04
C LEU A 147 8.49 -7.29 10.21
N PHE A 148 9.79 -7.08 10.43
CA PHE A 148 10.83 -7.83 9.72
C PHE A 148 10.68 -9.34 9.98
N ASN A 149 10.66 -10.14 8.92
CA ASN A 149 10.36 -11.58 8.95
C ASN A 149 8.99 -11.98 9.55
N SER A 150 8.02 -11.07 9.56
CA SER A 150 6.64 -11.37 9.95
C SER A 150 5.81 -11.92 8.80
N LEU A 151 4.64 -12.50 9.11
CA LEU A 151 3.67 -12.97 8.12
C LEU A 151 2.74 -11.83 7.68
N THR A 152 3.32 -10.74 7.16
CA THR A 152 2.59 -9.55 6.70
C THR A 152 2.33 -9.63 5.20
N GLY A 153 1.07 -9.41 4.79
CA GLY A 153 0.67 -9.39 3.38
C GLY A 153 0.66 -7.96 2.80
N VAL A 154 1.06 -7.83 1.53
CA VAL A 154 1.04 -6.56 0.79
C VAL A 154 0.10 -6.68 -0.41
N PHE A 155 -0.90 -5.80 -0.48
CA PHE A 155 -1.90 -5.77 -1.54
C PHE A 155 -2.04 -4.34 -2.07
N ILE A 156 -1.58 -4.09 -3.30
CA ILE A 156 -1.52 -2.75 -3.90
C ILE A 156 -2.19 -2.77 -5.29
N GLY A 157 -3.02 -1.78 -5.56
CA GLY A 157 -3.47 -1.45 -6.91
C GLY A 157 -2.47 -0.50 -7.55
N ILE A 158 -1.79 -0.94 -8.60
CA ILE A 158 -0.81 -0.14 -9.36
C ILE A 158 -0.98 -0.43 -10.85
N ALA A 159 -0.85 0.61 -11.67
CA ALA A 159 -1.06 0.54 -13.10
C ALA A 159 -0.16 1.56 -13.82
N SER A 160 -0.18 1.53 -15.15
CA SER A 160 0.60 2.39 -16.04
C SER A 160 2.11 2.13 -16.00
N ASN A 161 2.77 2.32 -17.14
CA ASN A 161 4.22 2.12 -17.31
C ASN A 161 4.86 3.32 -18.03
N ASP A 162 4.28 4.52 -17.87
CA ASP A 162 4.69 5.69 -18.65
C ASP A 162 6.15 6.09 -18.36
N TYR A 163 6.60 5.95 -17.12
CA TYR A 163 7.99 6.24 -16.75
C TYR A 163 8.99 5.39 -17.52
N LEU A 164 8.71 4.09 -17.69
CA LEU A 164 9.54 3.20 -18.50
C LEU A 164 9.55 3.60 -19.99
N ASN A 165 8.40 4.01 -20.51
CA ASN A 165 8.30 4.50 -21.89
C ASN A 165 9.13 5.77 -22.09
N GLN A 166 9.09 6.71 -21.14
CA GLN A 166 9.93 7.91 -21.15
C GLN A 166 11.42 7.56 -21.12
N LEU A 167 11.84 6.66 -20.22
CA LEU A 167 13.24 6.19 -20.17
C LEU A 167 13.69 5.61 -21.51
N ALA A 168 12.85 4.80 -22.16
CA ALA A 168 13.14 4.19 -23.45
C ALA A 168 13.33 5.19 -24.60
N THR A 169 12.82 6.42 -24.47
CA THR A 169 13.05 7.49 -25.47
C THR A 169 14.39 8.20 -25.32
N CYS A 170 14.99 8.19 -24.13
CA CYS A 170 16.17 8.99 -23.80
C CYS A 170 17.45 8.14 -23.62
N GLU A 171 17.31 6.87 -23.26
CA GLU A 171 18.43 6.02 -22.85
C GLU A 171 18.36 4.60 -23.40
N MET A 172 19.51 3.91 -23.42
CA MET A 172 19.56 2.48 -23.68
C MET A 172 19.11 1.69 -22.45
N PRO A 173 18.42 0.54 -22.63
CA PRO A 173 17.93 -0.27 -21.51
C PRO A 173 19.04 -0.65 -20.51
N GLN A 174 18.75 -0.47 -19.22
CA GLN A 174 19.65 -0.84 -18.12
C GLN A 174 19.02 -1.91 -17.23
N ALA A 175 19.85 -2.62 -16.45
CA ALA A 175 19.39 -3.72 -15.60
C ALA A 175 18.30 -3.32 -14.58
N TYR A 176 18.37 -2.10 -14.03
CA TYR A 176 17.41 -1.60 -13.04
C TYR A 176 16.04 -1.23 -13.64
N TRP A 177 15.88 -1.17 -14.97
CA TRP A 177 14.60 -0.79 -15.57
C TRP A 177 13.50 -1.80 -15.25
N GLY A 178 13.83 -3.08 -15.24
CA GLY A 178 12.88 -4.15 -14.91
C GLY A 178 12.34 -4.01 -13.49
N THR A 179 13.23 -4.01 -12.49
CA THR A 179 12.83 -3.88 -11.07
C THR A 179 12.32 -2.48 -10.72
N GLY A 180 12.72 -1.47 -11.48
CA GLY A 180 12.31 -0.08 -11.27
C GLY A 180 10.88 0.23 -11.73
N ASN A 181 10.34 -0.54 -12.68
CA ASN A 181 9.07 -0.19 -13.34
C ASN A 181 8.04 -1.33 -13.37
N ALA A 182 8.41 -2.58 -13.06
CA ALA A 182 7.44 -3.66 -13.01
C ALA A 182 6.51 -3.51 -11.81
N ALA A 183 5.19 -3.61 -12.04
CA ALA A 183 4.17 -3.58 -10.99
C ALA A 183 4.40 -4.65 -9.90
N SER A 184 4.86 -5.85 -10.28
CA SER A 184 5.21 -6.91 -9.34
C SER A 184 6.45 -6.57 -8.50
N ALA A 185 7.40 -5.84 -9.06
CA ALA A 185 8.56 -5.37 -8.32
C ALA A 185 8.19 -4.25 -7.34
N ALA A 186 7.21 -3.40 -7.66
CA ALA A 186 6.71 -2.38 -6.73
C ALA A 186 6.20 -3.00 -5.43
N THR A 187 5.34 -4.01 -5.51
CA THR A 187 4.85 -4.73 -4.33
C THR A 187 5.93 -5.59 -3.69
N GLY A 188 6.76 -6.25 -4.50
CA GLY A 188 7.85 -7.07 -3.99
C GLY A 188 8.90 -6.27 -3.22
N ARG A 189 9.13 -5.01 -3.60
CA ARG A 189 10.07 -4.10 -2.95
C ARG A 189 9.58 -3.64 -1.57
N LEU A 190 8.27 -3.58 -1.33
CA LEU A 190 7.73 -3.33 0.01
C LEU A 190 7.96 -4.53 0.95
N SER A 191 7.97 -5.74 0.40
CA SER A 191 8.19 -6.97 1.17
C SER A 191 9.67 -7.35 1.35
N TYR A 192 10.58 -6.75 0.58
CA TYR A 192 12.01 -7.02 0.57
C TYR A 192 12.74 -6.20 1.63
#